data_AF-A0A538S0B8-F1
#
_entry.id   AF-A0A538S0B8-F1
#
_cell.length_a   1.000
_cell.length_b   1.000
_cell.length_c   1.000
_cell.angle_alpha   90.00
_cell.angle_beta   90.00
_cell.angle_gamma   90.00
#
_symmetry.space_group_name_H-M   'P 1'
#
loop_
_entity.id
_entity.type
_entity.pdbx_description
1 polymer ?
#
loop_
_entity_poly.entity_id
_entity_poly.type
_entity_poly.pdbx_seq_one_letter_code
_entity_poly.pdbx_strand_id
1 'polypeptide(L)'
;MAANRRSTLTTAPVMTMETPTSTTPPSWPVLSAQERRVLGVLVEKAQTTKDAGPLSMNSLVTGCNQKSNRDPVMNLNDAQAEEALVSAQQKGLTVRIIGSGRVERWKHSLYEAWHVSKPELAILAELLLRGAQTEGELRARASRMEPIADLETLRGILRSLAERKLIVYLTPEGKRGTTLTHGFHPPEEIEHLRRQHGARFNADESGAAPAAPAAETGSRTPPAESDLDELHAQIAITHSDRGTSQCGQRFAKHGRQPGAASQYDQAGSGPVRDCPKRGQDS
;
A
#
# COMPACT_ATOMS: atom_id res chain seq x y z
N MET A 1 -62.66 -40.71 59.14
CA MET A 1 -62.92 -40.04 57.86
C MET A 1 -62.27 -38.66 57.95
N ALA A 2 -61.35 -38.17 57.11
CA ALA A 2 -60.70 -38.65 55.90
C ALA A 2 -59.26 -38.09 55.89
N ALA A 3 -58.38 -38.75 55.14
CA ALA A 3 -56.93 -38.60 55.19
C ALA A 3 -56.37 -37.38 54.43
N ASN A 4 -55.26 -36.88 54.97
CA ASN A 4 -54.27 -36.01 54.34
C ASN A 4 -53.70 -36.63 53.05
N ARG A 5 -53.74 -35.93 51.92
CA ARG A 5 -52.88 -36.24 50.75
C ARG A 5 -52.34 -34.94 50.14
N ARG A 6 -51.01 -34.82 50.24
CA ARG A 6 -50.15 -33.86 49.55
C ARG A 6 -50.23 -34.09 48.04
N SER A 7 -50.53 -33.06 47.25
CA SER A 7 -50.27 -33.07 45.81
C SER A 7 -48.81 -32.74 45.55
N THR A 8 -48.14 -33.65 44.87
CA THR A 8 -46.84 -33.47 44.21
C THR A 8 -47.08 -33.27 42.70
N LEU A 9 -46.01 -32.89 41.99
CA LEU A 9 -45.85 -32.81 40.52
C LEU A 9 -46.14 -31.40 39.97
N THR A 10 -45.34 -30.78 39.09
CA THR A 10 -44.20 -31.27 38.30
C THR A 10 -43.42 -30.05 37.78
N THR A 11 -42.09 -30.04 37.95
CA THR A 11 -41.20 -29.10 37.25
C THR A 11 -40.96 -29.65 35.85
N ALA A 12 -41.35 -28.90 34.81
CA ALA A 12 -41.05 -29.22 33.43
C ALA A 12 -39.57 -28.88 33.11
N PRO A 13 -38.85 -29.71 32.34
CA PRO A 13 -37.48 -29.41 31.93
C PRO A 13 -37.44 -28.33 30.83
N VAL A 14 -36.51 -27.40 31.00
CA VAL A 14 -36.14 -26.35 30.04
C VAL A 14 -35.55 -27.00 28.77
N MET A 15 -36.18 -26.78 27.62
CA MET A 15 -35.57 -27.06 26.32
C MET A 15 -34.80 -25.82 25.86
N THR A 16 -33.50 -25.79 26.15
CA THR A 16 -32.58 -24.82 25.59
C THR A 16 -32.39 -25.15 24.11
N MET A 17 -32.88 -24.27 23.22
CA MET A 17 -32.61 -24.37 21.80
C MET A 17 -31.19 -23.86 21.54
N GLU A 18 -30.25 -24.79 21.41
CA GLU A 18 -28.89 -24.48 20.97
C GLU A 18 -28.94 -24.20 19.46
N THR A 19 -28.69 -22.94 19.09
CA THR A 19 -28.65 -22.51 17.70
C THR A 19 -27.28 -22.89 17.12
N PRO A 20 -27.17 -23.67 16.02
CA PRO A 20 -25.88 -23.95 15.44
C PRO A 20 -25.33 -22.67 14.80
N THR A 21 -24.29 -22.10 15.42
CA THR A 21 -23.53 -20.99 14.85
C THR A 21 -22.73 -21.54 13.67
N SER A 22 -23.30 -21.47 12.47
CA SER A 22 -22.54 -21.67 11.24
C SER A 22 -21.65 -20.45 10.99
N THR A 23 -20.55 -20.37 11.72
CA THR A 23 -19.48 -19.38 11.49
C THR A 23 -18.80 -19.74 10.17
N THR A 24 -19.36 -19.27 9.05
CA THR A 24 -18.61 -19.16 7.80
C THR A 24 -17.45 -18.21 8.08
N PRO A 25 -16.18 -18.65 8.02
CA PRO A 25 -15.07 -17.77 8.35
C PRO A 25 -15.02 -16.64 7.32
N PRO A 26 -14.87 -15.37 7.73
CA PRO A 26 -14.78 -14.27 6.79
C PRO A 26 -13.55 -14.47 5.90
N SER A 27 -13.78 -14.64 4.61
CA SER A 27 -12.76 -14.37 3.59
C SER A 27 -12.78 -12.87 3.33
N TRP A 28 -11.74 -12.17 3.81
CA TRP A 28 -11.62 -10.73 3.58
C TRP A 28 -11.48 -10.42 2.08
N PRO A 29 -11.93 -9.23 1.62
CA PRO A 29 -11.80 -8.87 0.23
C PRO A 29 -10.33 -8.78 -0.18
N VAL A 30 -10.02 -9.26 -1.39
CA VAL A 30 -8.72 -9.06 -2.00
C VAL A 30 -8.53 -7.56 -2.27
N LEU A 31 -7.35 -7.05 -1.92
CA LEU A 31 -6.97 -5.66 -2.14
C LEU A 31 -5.91 -5.58 -3.24
N SER A 32 -6.03 -4.58 -4.12
CA SER A 32 -5.00 -4.26 -5.10
C SER A 32 -3.75 -3.69 -4.42
N ALA A 33 -2.63 -3.68 -5.14
CA ALA A 33 -1.39 -3.09 -4.62
C ALA A 33 -1.55 -1.59 -4.27
N GLN A 34 -2.32 -0.84 -5.05
CA GLN A 34 -2.59 0.57 -4.75
C GLN A 34 -3.51 0.72 -3.53
N GLU A 35 -4.54 -0.12 -3.40
CA GLU A 35 -5.44 -0.11 -2.23
C GLU A 35 -4.68 -0.37 -0.93
N ARG A 36 -3.83 -1.41 -0.92
CA ARG A 36 -2.98 -1.73 0.23
C ARG A 36 -2.10 -0.52 0.60
N ARG A 37 -1.51 0.14 -0.40
CA ARG A 37 -0.68 1.32 -0.21
C ARG A 37 -1.45 2.49 0.39
N VAL A 38 -2.58 2.89 -0.19
CA VAL A 38 -3.34 4.05 0.31
C VAL A 38 -3.90 3.80 1.71
N LEU A 39 -4.37 2.59 2.00
CA LEU A 39 -4.85 2.20 3.33
C LEU A 39 -3.74 2.23 4.37
N GLY A 40 -2.58 1.64 4.05
CA GLY A 40 -1.42 1.66 4.92
C GLY A 40 -0.94 3.08 5.24
N VAL A 41 -0.95 3.99 4.26
CA VAL A 41 -0.57 5.40 4.46
C VAL A 41 -1.58 6.13 5.34
N LEU A 42 -2.89 5.93 5.12
CA LEU A 42 -3.92 6.53 5.96
C LEU A 42 -3.74 6.12 7.43
N VAL A 43 -3.49 4.84 7.69
CA VAL A 43 -3.25 4.35 9.06
C VAL A 43 -1.96 4.90 9.63
N GLU A 44 -0.85 4.82 8.88
CA GLU A 44 0.45 5.30 9.35
C GLU A 44 0.36 6.77 9.77
N LYS A 45 -0.23 7.63 8.94
CA LYS A 45 -0.36 9.05 9.27
C LYS A 45 -1.34 9.28 10.42
N ALA A 46 -2.41 8.51 10.50
CA ALA A 46 -3.37 8.62 11.61
C ALA A 46 -2.76 8.26 12.98
N GLN A 47 -1.78 7.35 13.02
CA GLN A 47 -1.16 6.93 14.28
C GLN A 47 0.11 7.72 14.63
N THR A 48 0.89 8.13 13.62
CA THR A 48 2.18 8.80 13.85
C THR A 48 2.09 10.33 13.94
N THR A 49 0.99 10.93 13.46
CA THR A 49 0.84 12.39 13.43
C THR A 49 -0.11 12.82 14.53
N LYS A 50 0.34 13.72 15.43
CA LYS A 50 -0.47 14.21 16.56
C LYS A 50 -1.75 14.93 16.13
N ASP A 51 -1.73 15.58 14.96
CA ASP A 51 -2.91 16.14 14.29
C ASP A 51 -3.38 15.22 13.14
N ALA A 52 -3.76 13.99 13.49
CA ALA A 52 -4.28 12.96 12.60
C ALA A 52 -5.66 13.29 11.99
N GLY A 53 -5.79 14.50 11.45
CA GLY A 53 -6.95 14.88 10.66
C GLY A 53 -7.06 14.02 9.40
N PRO A 54 -8.23 14.02 8.75
CA PRO A 54 -8.41 13.40 7.44
C PRO A 54 -7.31 13.89 6.49
N LEU A 55 -6.72 13.04 5.63
CA LEU A 55 -5.65 13.45 4.72
C LEU A 55 -6.24 14.08 3.45
N SER A 56 -5.60 15.13 2.91
CA SER A 56 -5.88 15.59 1.55
C SER A 56 -5.24 14.66 0.52
N MET A 57 -5.68 14.74 -0.73
CA MET A 57 -5.12 13.93 -1.83
C MET A 57 -3.59 14.11 -1.98
N ASN A 58 -3.11 15.36 -1.96
CA ASN A 58 -1.68 15.65 -2.09
C ASN A 58 -0.83 15.00 -0.97
N SER A 59 -1.30 15.07 0.29
CA SER A 59 -0.62 14.45 1.42
C SER A 59 -0.62 12.92 1.31
N LEU A 60 -1.70 12.34 0.79
CA LEU A 60 -1.81 10.90 0.57
C LEU A 60 -0.83 10.42 -0.50
N VAL A 61 -0.81 11.07 -1.67
CA VAL A 61 0.10 10.74 -2.79
C VAL A 61 1.56 10.86 -2.35
N THR A 62 1.89 11.96 -1.66
CA THR A 62 3.23 12.15 -1.07
C THR A 62 3.57 11.01 -0.12
N GLY A 63 2.62 10.56 0.71
CA GLY A 63 2.80 9.42 1.62
C GLY A 63 2.95 8.07 0.90
N CYS A 64 2.26 7.87 -0.23
CA CYS A 64 2.33 6.65 -1.03
C CYS A 64 3.70 6.47 -1.71
N ASN A 65 4.31 7.59 -2.11
CA ASN A 65 5.55 7.65 -2.89
C ASN A 65 6.81 7.90 -2.03
N GLN A 66 6.70 7.75 -0.70
CA GLN A 66 7.87 7.88 0.18
C GLN A 66 8.90 6.77 -0.13
N LYS A 67 10.19 7.13 -0.09
CA LYS A 67 11.31 6.18 -0.28
C LYS A 67 11.57 5.33 0.97
N SER A 68 11.22 5.84 2.15
CA SER A 68 11.33 5.13 3.41
C SER A 68 10.01 4.48 3.77
N ASN A 69 10.06 3.38 4.53
CA ASN A 69 8.88 2.69 5.02
C ASN A 69 7.91 2.18 3.94
N ARG A 70 8.40 1.97 2.71
CA ARG A 70 7.63 1.42 1.59
C ARG A 70 8.42 0.30 0.94
N ASP A 71 7.76 -0.82 0.70
CA ASP A 71 8.29 -1.90 -0.12
C ASP A 71 7.11 -2.55 -0.88
N PRO A 72 7.06 -2.47 -2.23
CA PRO A 72 8.00 -1.75 -3.11
C PRO A 72 7.81 -0.24 -3.05
N VAL A 73 8.84 0.53 -3.43
CA VAL A 73 8.66 1.97 -3.68
C VAL A 73 7.74 2.15 -4.89
N MET A 74 6.71 2.98 -4.77
CA MET A 74 5.74 3.26 -5.83
C MET A 74 5.83 4.72 -6.28
N ASN A 75 5.29 4.99 -7.46
CA ASN A 75 5.10 6.34 -7.97
C ASN A 75 3.66 6.49 -8.46
N LEU A 76 2.72 6.59 -7.53
CA LEU A 76 1.31 6.79 -7.82
C LEU A 76 1.07 8.25 -8.20
N ASN A 77 0.26 8.47 -9.23
CA ASN A 77 -0.32 9.79 -9.52
C ASN A 77 -1.65 9.99 -8.78
N ASP A 78 -2.16 11.21 -8.83
CA ASP A 78 -3.41 11.59 -8.13
C ASP A 78 -4.61 10.74 -8.57
N ALA A 79 -4.75 10.46 -9.86
CA ALA A 79 -5.85 9.67 -10.40
C ALA A 79 -5.82 8.21 -9.91
N GLN A 80 -4.64 7.59 -9.89
CA GLN A 80 -4.45 6.23 -9.37
C GLN A 80 -4.73 6.13 -7.86
N ALA A 81 -4.32 7.15 -7.11
CA ALA A 81 -4.60 7.22 -5.67
C ALA A 81 -6.10 7.42 -5.41
N GLU A 82 -6.77 8.27 -6.20
CA GLU A 82 -8.22 8.48 -6.10
C GLU A 82 -9.01 7.22 -6.47
N GLU A 83 -8.66 6.55 -7.56
CA GLU A 83 -9.30 5.29 -7.97
C GLU A 83 -9.19 4.23 -6.86
N ALA A 84 -8.00 4.08 -6.25
CA ALA A 84 -7.79 3.18 -5.13
C ALA A 84 -8.61 3.56 -3.89
N LEU A 85 -8.73 4.86 -3.59
CA LEU A 85 -9.56 5.34 -2.48
C LEU A 85 -11.04 5.09 -2.70
N VAL A 86 -11.54 5.32 -3.92
CA VAL A 86 -12.94 5.10 -4.29
C VAL A 86 -13.26 3.60 -4.26
N SER A 87 -12.38 2.75 -4.77
CA SER A 87 -12.54 1.29 -4.67
C SER A 87 -12.55 0.82 -3.22
N ALA A 88 -11.65 1.33 -2.39
CA ALA A 88 -11.62 1.03 -0.95
C ALA A 88 -12.87 1.58 -0.21
N GLN A 89 -13.43 2.72 -0.67
CA GLN A 89 -14.66 3.30 -0.12
C GLN A 89 -15.87 2.41 -0.40
N GLN A 90 -15.97 1.84 -1.60
CA GLN A 90 -17.02 0.89 -1.96
C GLN A 90 -16.97 -0.37 -1.08
N LYS A 91 -15.78 -0.75 -0.60
CA LYS A 91 -15.55 -1.85 0.36
C LYS A 91 -15.76 -1.43 1.82
N GLY A 92 -16.12 -0.17 2.10
CA GLY A 92 -16.31 0.37 3.45
C GLY A 92 -15.02 0.58 4.26
N LEU A 93 -13.85 0.62 3.60
CA LEU A 93 -12.53 0.73 4.23
C LEU A 93 -12.05 2.18 4.41
N THR A 94 -12.59 3.10 3.62
CA THR A 94 -12.28 4.52 3.65
C THR A 94 -13.56 5.35 3.69
N VAL A 95 -13.45 6.57 4.20
CA VAL A 95 -14.54 7.55 4.24
C VAL A 95 -14.04 8.87 3.67
N ARG A 96 -14.75 9.36 2.64
CA ARG A 96 -14.58 10.71 2.11
C ARG A 96 -15.26 11.71 3.03
N ILE A 97 -14.52 12.71 3.48
CA ILE A 97 -15.02 13.83 4.28
C ILE A 97 -15.01 15.06 3.39
N ILE A 98 -16.22 15.53 3.10
CA ILE A 98 -16.46 16.78 2.39
C ILE A 98 -16.74 17.82 3.49
N GLY A 99 -15.74 18.63 3.82
CA GLY A 99 -15.88 19.73 4.77
C GLY A 99 -16.49 20.98 4.13
N SER A 100 -16.57 22.08 4.90
CA SER A 100 -16.99 23.39 4.39
C SER A 100 -15.99 24.03 3.41
N GLY A 101 -14.80 23.46 3.26
CA GLY A 101 -13.79 23.85 2.27
C GLY A 101 -13.88 23.01 0.98
N ARG A 102 -13.33 23.54 -0.12
CA ARG A 102 -13.33 22.91 -1.46
C ARG A 102 -12.42 21.67 -1.60
N VAL A 103 -11.68 21.29 -0.57
CA VAL A 103 -10.66 20.22 -0.67
C VAL A 103 -11.19 18.94 -0.04
N GLU A 104 -11.28 17.90 -0.86
CA GLU A 104 -11.64 16.56 -0.39
C GLU A 104 -10.60 16.00 0.57
N ARG A 105 -11.07 15.37 1.64
CA ARG A 105 -10.21 14.71 2.60
C ARG A 105 -10.68 13.28 2.88
N TRP A 106 -9.75 12.42 3.25
CA TRP A 106 -9.98 10.99 3.40
C TRP A 106 -9.54 10.50 4.78
N LYS A 107 -10.35 9.62 5.38
CA LYS A 107 -9.99 8.86 6.59
C LYS A 107 -10.19 7.37 6.34
N HIS A 108 -9.54 6.55 7.16
CA HIS A 108 -9.78 5.10 7.17
C HIS A 108 -10.90 4.75 8.17
N SER A 109 -11.66 3.68 7.89
CA SER A 109 -12.70 3.09 8.76
C SER A 109 -12.32 1.66 9.20
N LEU A 110 -11.04 1.32 9.13
CA LEU A 110 -10.52 -0.04 9.32
C LEU A 110 -10.77 -0.64 10.71
N TYR A 111 -10.90 0.19 11.76
CA TYR A 111 -11.25 -0.32 13.11
C TYR A 111 -12.60 -1.03 13.10
N GLU A 112 -13.61 -0.42 12.47
CA GLU A 112 -14.95 -0.97 12.35
C GLU A 112 -15.01 -2.08 11.29
N ALA A 113 -14.34 -1.87 10.14
CA ALA A 113 -14.37 -2.84 9.05
C ALA A 113 -13.70 -4.18 9.41
N TRP A 114 -12.53 -4.15 10.07
CA TRP A 114 -11.77 -5.35 10.39
C TRP A 114 -11.90 -5.82 11.84
N HIS A 115 -12.63 -5.05 12.68
CA HIS A 115 -12.81 -5.35 14.10
C HIS A 115 -11.47 -5.50 14.83
N VAL A 116 -10.54 -4.57 14.57
CA VAL A 116 -9.16 -4.63 15.06
C VAL A 116 -8.87 -3.63 16.16
N SER A 117 -7.97 -3.99 17.07
CA SER A 117 -7.42 -3.07 18.07
C SER A 117 -6.35 -2.13 17.47
N LYS A 118 -5.89 -1.11 18.23
CA LYS A 118 -4.81 -0.21 17.76
C LYS A 118 -3.50 -0.96 17.45
N PRO A 119 -2.99 -1.85 18.32
CA PRO A 119 -1.77 -2.61 18.02
C PRO A 119 -1.93 -3.53 16.82
N GLU A 120 -3.10 -4.17 16.68
CA GLU A 120 -3.43 -5.00 15.52
C GLU A 120 -3.41 -4.21 14.22
N LEU A 121 -4.02 -3.02 14.22
CA LEU A 121 -4.07 -2.17 13.05
C LEU A 121 -2.68 -1.64 12.67
N ALA A 122 -1.83 -1.33 13.66
CA ALA A 122 -0.43 -0.95 13.41
C ALA A 122 0.35 -2.08 12.71
N ILE A 123 0.17 -3.32 13.17
CA ILE A 123 0.79 -4.50 12.55
C ILE A 123 0.31 -4.67 11.11
N LEU A 124 -1.00 -4.61 10.88
CA LEU A 124 -1.57 -4.75 9.54
C LEU A 124 -1.10 -3.63 8.61
N ALA A 125 -1.05 -2.39 9.08
CA ALA A 125 -0.54 -1.27 8.28
C ALA A 125 0.93 -1.47 7.89
N GLU A 126 1.78 -1.98 8.78
CA GLU A 126 3.16 -2.25 8.44
C GLU A 126 3.30 -3.34 7.36
N LEU A 127 2.46 -4.38 7.43
CA LEU A 127 2.40 -5.42 6.40
C LEU A 127 1.85 -4.89 5.07
N LEU A 128 0.86 -3.99 5.08
CA LEU A 128 0.32 -3.37 3.86
C LEU A 128 1.34 -2.45 3.17
N LEU A 129 2.22 -1.82 3.94
CA LEU A 129 3.21 -0.87 3.42
C LEU A 129 4.48 -1.54 2.90
N ARG A 130 4.89 -2.67 3.48
CA ARG A 130 6.16 -3.35 3.18
C ARG A 130 6.05 -4.83 2.80
N GLY A 131 4.84 -5.40 2.81
CA GLY A 131 4.62 -6.81 2.54
C GLY A 131 5.16 -7.75 3.63
N ALA A 132 5.63 -8.92 3.18
CA ALA A 132 6.03 -10.04 4.02
C ALA A 132 7.27 -9.72 4.86
N GLN A 133 7.19 -9.92 6.17
CA GLN A 133 8.24 -9.56 7.13
C GLN A 133 8.39 -10.61 8.23
N THR A 134 9.58 -10.68 8.84
CA THR A 134 9.80 -11.53 10.00
C THR A 134 9.14 -10.94 11.26
N GLU A 135 8.81 -11.78 12.24
CA GLU A 135 8.25 -11.32 13.54
C GLU A 135 9.13 -10.23 14.20
N GLY A 136 10.46 -10.39 14.13
CA GLY A 136 11.41 -9.45 14.72
C GLY A 136 11.39 -8.07 14.05
N GLU A 137 11.39 -8.05 12.72
CA GLU A 137 11.27 -6.81 11.95
C GLU A 137 9.92 -6.14 12.18
N LEU A 138 8.85 -6.94 12.15
CA LEU A 138 7.49 -6.46 12.32
C LEU A 138 7.28 -5.78 13.67
N ARG A 139 7.79 -6.38 14.76
CA ARG A 139 7.75 -5.75 16.10
C ARG A 139 8.42 -4.38 16.09
N ALA A 140 9.66 -4.32 15.59
CA ALA A 140 10.47 -3.11 15.62
C ALA A 140 9.87 -2.00 14.76
N ARG A 141 9.37 -2.34 13.57
CA ARG A 141 8.85 -1.37 12.61
C ARG A 141 7.43 -0.91 12.93
N ALA A 142 6.56 -1.79 13.43
CA ALA A 142 5.19 -1.44 13.84
C ALA A 142 5.15 -0.59 15.12
N SER A 143 6.16 -0.75 16.00
CA SER A 143 6.29 0.02 17.25
C SER A 143 6.35 1.54 17.06
N ARG A 144 6.61 2.03 15.84
CA ARG A 144 6.56 3.48 15.52
C ARG A 144 5.14 4.04 15.49
N MET A 145 4.15 3.18 15.23
CA MET A 145 2.73 3.56 15.14
C MET A 145 2.03 3.31 16.47
N GLU A 146 2.22 2.12 17.05
CA GLU A 146 1.70 1.75 18.37
C GLU A 146 2.75 0.91 19.11
N PRO A 147 3.14 1.26 20.35
CA PRO A 147 4.18 0.53 21.09
C PRO A 147 3.82 -0.96 21.33
N ILE A 148 4.77 -1.86 21.04
CA ILE A 148 4.64 -3.30 21.32
C ILE A 148 5.77 -3.73 22.27
N ALA A 149 5.41 -4.12 23.49
CA ALA A 149 6.35 -4.36 24.59
C ALA A 149 7.45 -5.37 24.24
N ASP A 150 7.06 -6.56 23.78
CA ASP A 150 7.96 -7.68 23.50
C ASP A 150 7.42 -8.59 22.38
N LEU A 151 8.21 -9.61 22.03
CA LEU A 151 7.82 -10.58 21.00
C LEU A 151 6.69 -11.51 21.45
N GLU A 152 6.51 -11.72 22.75
CA GLU A 152 5.46 -12.58 23.28
C GLU A 152 4.08 -11.91 23.10
N THR A 153 4.00 -10.63 23.45
CA THR A 153 2.86 -9.75 23.20
C THR A 153 2.52 -9.71 21.71
N LEU A 154 3.54 -9.55 20.84
CA LEU A 154 3.34 -9.59 19.39
C LEU A 154 2.71 -10.92 18.95
N ARG A 155 3.25 -12.06 19.40
CA ARG A 155 2.74 -13.40 19.03
C ARG A 155 1.31 -13.64 19.51
N GLY A 156 0.95 -13.11 20.67
CA GLY A 156 -0.44 -13.14 21.15
C GLY A 156 -1.38 -12.39 20.20
N ILE A 157 -0.98 -11.18 19.77
CA ILE A 157 -1.75 -10.38 18.80
C ILE A 157 -1.82 -11.08 17.43
N LEU A 158 -0.70 -11.60 16.94
CA LEU A 158 -0.64 -12.30 15.66
C LEU A 158 -1.53 -13.54 15.65
N ARG A 159 -1.62 -14.29 16.76
CA ARG A 159 -2.52 -15.44 16.86
C ARG A 159 -3.99 -15.03 16.65
N SER A 160 -4.44 -13.97 17.32
CA SER A 160 -5.80 -13.44 17.14
C SER A 160 -6.07 -12.97 15.71
N LEU A 161 -5.07 -12.38 15.05
CA LEU A 161 -5.18 -11.96 13.65
C LEU A 161 -5.20 -13.15 12.69
N ALA A 162 -4.43 -14.21 12.97
CA ALA A 162 -4.37 -15.42 12.16
C ALA A 162 -5.67 -16.23 12.23
N GLU A 163 -6.28 -16.33 13.43
CA GLU A 163 -7.60 -16.95 13.63
C GLU A 163 -8.68 -16.26 12.79
N ARG A 164 -8.61 -14.93 12.68
CA ARG A 164 -9.49 -14.11 11.83
C ARG A 164 -9.06 -14.06 10.37
N LYS A 165 -8.00 -14.76 9.96
CA LYS A 165 -7.44 -14.76 8.58
C LYS A 165 -7.03 -13.38 8.06
N LEU A 166 -6.71 -12.44 8.94
CA LEU A 166 -6.19 -11.11 8.58
C LEU A 166 -4.68 -11.14 8.29
N ILE A 167 -3.99 -12.16 8.79
CA ILE A 167 -2.59 -12.46 8.47
C ILE A 167 -2.45 -13.91 8.04
N VAL A 168 -1.35 -14.20 7.34
CA VAL A 168 -0.99 -15.55 6.90
C VAL A 168 0.50 -15.76 7.16
N TYR A 169 0.81 -16.82 7.90
CA TYR A 169 2.19 -17.29 8.04
C TYR A 169 2.68 -17.92 6.74
N LEU A 170 3.87 -17.50 6.31
CA LEU A 170 4.54 -18.01 5.12
C LEU A 170 5.51 -19.15 5.45
N THR A 171 5.99 -19.17 6.69
CA THR A 171 6.93 -20.16 7.24
C THR A 171 6.37 -20.76 8.53
N PRO A 172 6.94 -21.86 9.05
CA PRO A 172 6.47 -22.46 10.30
C PRO A 172 6.50 -21.48 11.49
N GLU A 173 5.44 -21.50 12.29
CA GLU A 173 5.27 -20.62 13.45
C GLU A 173 6.23 -20.96 14.60
N GLY A 174 6.53 -19.98 15.45
CA GLY A 174 7.27 -20.18 16.71
C GLY A 174 8.78 -20.37 16.55
N LYS A 175 9.30 -20.41 15.32
CA LYS A 175 10.74 -20.44 15.03
C LYS A 175 11.33 -19.05 14.88
N ARG A 176 12.65 -18.92 15.09
CA ARG A 176 13.37 -17.69 14.75
C ARG A 176 13.31 -17.50 13.23
N GLY A 177 13.05 -16.28 12.77
CA GLY A 177 12.89 -15.99 11.35
C GLY A 177 11.51 -16.31 10.76
N THR A 178 10.51 -16.60 11.60
CA THR A 178 9.13 -16.78 11.14
C THR A 178 8.68 -15.54 10.36
N THR A 179 8.30 -15.76 9.10
CA THR A 179 7.86 -14.71 8.17
C THR A 179 6.36 -14.82 7.92
N LEU A 180 5.68 -13.67 7.89
CA LEU A 180 4.24 -13.58 7.69
C LEU A 180 3.89 -12.41 6.76
N THR A 181 2.71 -12.49 6.15
CA THR A 181 2.12 -11.42 5.32
C THR A 181 0.66 -11.18 5.71
N HIS A 182 0.03 -10.16 5.14
CA HIS A 182 -1.39 -9.87 5.34
C HIS A 182 -2.30 -10.83 4.54
N GLY A 183 -3.53 -11.03 4.98
CA GLY A 183 -4.51 -11.93 4.35
C GLY A 183 -5.16 -11.40 3.07
N PHE A 184 -5.01 -10.11 2.75
CA PHE A 184 -5.67 -9.44 1.62
C PHE A 184 -5.04 -9.70 0.24
N HIS A 185 -4.15 -10.69 0.14
CA HIS A 185 -3.59 -11.15 -1.12
C HIS A 185 -4.57 -12.09 -1.83
N PRO A 186 -4.58 -12.14 -3.16
CA PRO A 186 -5.22 -13.23 -3.87
C PRO A 186 -4.48 -14.56 -3.57
N PRO A 187 -5.17 -15.70 -3.62
CA PRO A 187 -4.63 -16.99 -3.17
C PRO A 187 -3.36 -17.40 -3.92
N GLU A 188 -3.26 -17.10 -5.22
CA GLU A 188 -2.07 -17.38 -6.04
C GLU A 188 -0.83 -16.60 -5.59
N GLU A 189 -1.00 -15.35 -5.11
CA GLU A 189 0.09 -14.53 -4.60
C GLU A 189 0.58 -15.07 -3.25
N ILE A 190 -0.34 -15.56 -2.40
CA ILE A 190 0.02 -16.21 -1.12
C ILE A 190 0.86 -17.46 -1.36
N GLU A 191 0.49 -18.29 -2.33
CA GLU A 191 1.27 -19.48 -2.68
C GLU A 191 2.66 -19.14 -3.22
N HIS A 192 2.75 -18.11 -4.06
CA HIS A 192 4.03 -17.61 -4.55
C HIS A 192 4.93 -17.13 -3.41
N LEU A 193 4.38 -16.31 -2.49
CA LEU A 193 5.10 -15.82 -1.31
C LEU A 193 5.54 -16.97 -0.39
N ARG A 194 4.68 -17.98 -0.18
CA ARG A 194 5.06 -19.18 0.60
C ARG A 194 6.24 -19.92 -0.02
N ARG A 195 6.25 -20.11 -1.35
CA ARG A 195 7.40 -20.74 -2.04
C ARG A 195 8.68 -19.92 -1.90
N GLN A 196 8.58 -18.61 -2.12
CA GLN A 196 9.72 -17.70 -2.04
C GLN A 196 10.33 -17.64 -0.64
N HIS A 197 9.49 -17.50 0.39
CA HIS A 197 9.95 -17.37 1.78
C HIS A 197 10.27 -18.71 2.44
N GLY A 198 9.56 -19.79 2.08
CA GLY A 198 9.88 -21.14 2.55
C GLY A 198 11.27 -21.61 2.09
N ALA A 199 11.66 -21.31 0.84
CA ALA A 199 13.01 -21.59 0.35
C ALA A 199 14.09 -20.82 1.13
N ARG A 200 13.85 -19.54 1.41
CA ARG A 200 14.76 -18.69 2.21
C ARG A 200 14.87 -19.18 3.65
N PHE A 201 13.76 -19.56 4.27
CA PHE A 201 13.72 -20.06 5.63
C PHE A 201 14.52 -21.36 5.80
N ASN A 202 14.38 -22.30 4.85
CA ASN A 202 15.14 -23.55 4.88
C ASN A 202 16.65 -23.32 4.68
N ALA A 203 17.04 -22.36 3.84
CA ALA A 203 18.46 -22.02 3.64
C ALA A 203 19.10 -21.45 4.92
N ASP A 204 18.38 -20.58 5.63
CA ASP A 204 18.85 -19.96 6.88
C ASP A 204 18.93 -20.99 8.04
N GLU A 205 17.93 -21.87 8.17
CA GLU A 205 17.94 -22.95 9.18
C GLU A 205 19.01 -24.01 8.92
N SER A 206 19.33 -24.34 7.67
CA SER A 206 20.36 -25.34 7.37
C SER A 206 21.78 -24.84 7.64
N GLY A 207 21.97 -23.55 7.96
CA GLY A 207 23.30 -22.95 8.04
C GLY A 207 24.09 -23.11 6.73
N ALA A 208 23.38 -23.41 5.64
CA ALA A 208 23.95 -23.52 4.31
C ALA A 208 24.26 -22.08 3.90
N ALA A 209 25.48 -21.64 4.26
CA ALA A 209 26.11 -20.51 3.61
C ALA A 209 25.79 -20.60 2.12
N PRO A 210 25.38 -19.49 1.47
CA PRO A 210 25.18 -19.54 0.04
C PRO A 210 26.47 -20.11 -0.54
N ALA A 211 26.38 -21.28 -1.16
CA ALA A 211 27.51 -21.89 -1.83
C ALA A 211 27.93 -20.87 -2.90
N ALA A 212 28.91 -20.05 -2.55
CA ALA A 212 29.62 -19.24 -3.50
C ALA A 212 30.11 -20.21 -4.58
N PRO A 213 29.87 -19.94 -5.88
CA PRO A 213 30.59 -20.64 -6.91
C PRO A 213 32.04 -20.13 -6.85
N ALA A 214 32.87 -20.75 -6.01
CA ALA A 214 34.29 -20.47 -5.97
C ALA A 214 34.97 -21.26 -7.10
N ALA A 215 35.22 -20.51 -8.18
CA ALA A 215 36.45 -20.52 -8.98
C ALA A 215 36.82 -21.80 -9.75
N GLU A 216 36.63 -21.75 -11.07
CA GLU A 216 37.74 -22.04 -11.99
C GLU A 216 38.36 -20.73 -12.45
N THR A 217 39.66 -20.57 -12.18
CA THR A 217 40.47 -19.44 -12.59
C THR A 217 40.95 -19.66 -14.02
N GLY A 218 40.61 -18.75 -14.93
CA GLY A 218 40.94 -18.91 -16.35
C GLY A 218 40.76 -17.67 -17.22
N SER A 219 41.44 -16.58 -16.88
CA SER A 219 41.89 -15.51 -17.80
C SER A 219 40.87 -14.55 -18.44
N ARG A 220 41.27 -13.27 -18.37
CA ARG A 220 41.13 -12.21 -19.39
C ARG A 220 39.79 -11.45 -19.48
N THR A 221 39.79 -10.30 -18.82
CA THR A 221 38.98 -9.12 -19.15
C THR A 221 39.26 -8.64 -20.58
N PRO A 222 38.23 -8.34 -21.38
CA PRO A 222 38.23 -7.21 -22.31
C PRO A 222 37.20 -6.14 -21.89
N PRO A 223 37.38 -4.86 -22.28
CA PRO A 223 36.52 -3.77 -21.85
C PRO A 223 35.16 -3.80 -22.56
N ALA A 224 34.09 -3.78 -21.78
CA ALA A 224 32.72 -3.59 -22.25
C ALA A 224 32.43 -2.09 -22.40
N GLU A 225 32.93 -1.49 -23.49
CA GLU A 225 32.57 -0.12 -23.90
C GLU A 225 32.13 -0.03 -25.37
N SER A 226 31.97 -1.15 -26.10
CA SER A 226 31.57 -1.13 -27.52
C SER A 226 30.07 -1.31 -27.79
N ASP A 227 29.27 -1.76 -26.81
CA ASP A 227 27.90 -2.21 -27.09
C ASP A 227 26.83 -1.11 -26.95
N LEU A 228 27.20 0.08 -26.45
CA LEU A 228 26.28 1.23 -26.34
C LEU A 228 26.26 2.11 -27.61
N ASP A 229 27.33 2.12 -28.40
CA ASP A 229 27.36 2.84 -29.69
C ASP A 229 26.70 2.04 -30.82
N GLU A 230 26.76 0.71 -30.75
CA GLU A 230 26.17 -0.17 -31.77
C GLU A 230 24.62 -0.22 -31.67
N LEU A 231 24.07 -0.08 -30.45
CA LEU A 231 22.62 0.02 -30.22
C LEU A 231 22.05 1.38 -30.62
N HIS A 232 22.82 2.47 -30.53
CA HIS A 232 22.40 3.79 -31.04
C HIS A 232 22.44 3.85 -32.57
N ALA A 233 23.37 3.15 -33.22
CA ALA A 233 23.43 3.08 -34.69
C ALA A 233 22.24 2.30 -35.31
N GLN A 234 21.66 1.33 -34.59
CA GLN A 234 20.49 0.55 -35.07
C GLN A 234 19.15 1.30 -34.95
N ILE A 235 19.02 2.28 -34.04
CA ILE A 235 17.84 3.14 -33.95
C ILE A 235 17.81 4.16 -35.11
N ALA A 236 18.97 4.61 -35.60
CA ALA A 236 19.06 5.54 -36.72
C ALA A 236 18.67 4.90 -38.08
N ILE A 237 18.99 3.62 -38.29
CA ILE A 237 18.68 2.92 -39.55
C ILE A 237 17.17 2.57 -39.64
N THR A 238 16.52 2.30 -38.51
CA THR A 238 15.10 1.90 -38.49
C THR A 238 14.12 3.06 -38.70
N HIS A 239 14.58 4.32 -38.57
CA HIS A 239 13.78 5.52 -38.85
C HIS A 239 13.89 6.05 -40.29
N SER A 240 14.79 5.50 -41.11
CA SER A 240 14.92 5.89 -42.52
C SER A 240 14.05 5.07 -43.48
N ASP A 241 13.49 3.93 -43.05
CA ASP A 241 12.72 3.01 -43.90
C ASP A 241 11.19 3.12 -43.75
N ARG A 242 10.68 4.10 -42.98
CA ARG A 242 9.24 4.43 -42.92
C ARG A 242 8.86 5.66 -43.75
N GLY A 243 9.69 6.04 -44.72
CA GLY A 243 9.60 7.32 -45.38
C GLY A 243 9.78 7.34 -46.89
N THR A 244 9.38 6.31 -47.67
CA THR A 244 9.19 6.48 -49.14
C THR A 244 8.49 5.28 -49.79
N SER A 245 7.19 5.43 -50.12
CA SER A 245 6.52 4.89 -51.33
C SER A 245 5.00 5.12 -51.19
N GLN A 246 4.49 6.28 -51.56
CA GLN A 246 3.97 6.58 -52.90
C GLN A 246 2.61 5.89 -53.18
N CYS A 247 1.52 6.61 -52.88
CA CYS A 247 0.27 6.47 -53.63
C CYS A 247 -0.21 7.88 -53.98
N GLY A 248 -0.14 8.19 -55.27
CA GLY A 248 -0.38 9.53 -55.79
C GLY A 248 -1.84 9.79 -56.16
N GLN A 249 -2.06 11.07 -56.45
CA GLN A 249 -3.00 11.62 -57.43
C GLN A 249 -4.50 11.66 -57.06
N ARG A 250 -5.01 12.83 -56.69
CA ARG A 250 -5.68 13.80 -57.60
C ARG A 250 -6.51 14.84 -56.82
N PHE A 251 -6.65 16.00 -57.47
CA PHE A 251 -7.55 17.14 -57.19
C PHE A 251 -7.16 18.06 -56.03
N ALA A 252 -7.32 19.38 -56.10
CA ALA A 252 -7.28 20.36 -57.17
C ALA A 252 -7.25 21.71 -56.42
N LYS A 253 -6.41 22.63 -56.90
CA LYS A 253 -6.47 24.10 -56.81
C LYS A 253 -7.48 24.71 -55.82
N HIS A 254 -7.03 25.61 -54.94
CA HIS A 254 -7.39 27.04 -54.88
C HIS A 254 -6.72 27.72 -53.65
N GLY A 255 -6.17 28.93 -53.85
CA GLY A 255 -6.07 29.94 -52.77
C GLY A 255 -4.68 30.24 -52.19
N ARG A 256 -3.96 31.17 -52.83
CA ARG A 256 -2.79 31.95 -52.34
C ARG A 256 -3.32 33.04 -51.38
N GLN A 257 -2.77 33.30 -50.18
CA GLN A 257 -1.69 34.26 -49.86
C GLN A 257 -1.42 34.30 -48.33
N PRO A 258 -0.19 34.65 -47.88
CA PRO A 258 0.09 35.07 -46.50
C PRO A 258 0.24 36.60 -46.39
N GLY A 259 -0.30 37.18 -45.31
CA GLY A 259 -0.09 38.55 -44.84
C GLY A 259 -0.79 38.68 -43.48
N ALA A 260 -0.36 39.44 -42.48
CA ALA A 260 0.68 40.45 -42.37
C ALA A 260 1.04 40.60 -40.87
N ALA A 261 2.19 41.20 -40.60
CA ALA A 261 2.59 41.73 -39.30
C ALA A 261 1.78 42.99 -38.93
N SER A 262 1.55 43.23 -37.62
CA SER A 262 1.56 44.54 -36.94
C SER A 262 1.04 44.34 -35.49
N GLN A 263 1.85 44.50 -34.44
CA GLN A 263 2.16 45.77 -33.75
C GLN A 263 0.93 46.41 -33.07
N TYR A 264 0.90 46.34 -31.73
CA TYR A 264 0.23 47.23 -30.77
C TYR A 264 0.79 46.85 -29.38
N ASP A 265 0.97 47.69 -28.38
CA ASP A 265 1.43 49.07 -28.24
C ASP A 265 1.72 49.21 -26.73
N GLN A 266 2.60 50.12 -26.36
CA GLN A 266 3.05 50.41 -25.01
C GLN A 266 2.01 51.22 -24.21
N ALA A 267 2.00 51.04 -22.88
CA ALA A 267 1.82 52.06 -21.82
C ALA A 267 1.41 51.35 -20.50
N GLY A 268 1.91 51.67 -19.29
CA GLY A 268 2.79 52.73 -18.86
C GLY A 268 3.19 52.59 -17.38
N SER A 269 4.22 53.35 -17.00
CA SER A 269 4.71 53.71 -15.65
C SER A 269 3.59 53.98 -14.64
N GLY A 270 3.64 53.57 -13.37
CA GLY A 270 4.58 53.81 -12.26
C GLY A 270 3.74 54.08 -10.97
N PRO A 271 4.27 54.49 -9.79
CA PRO A 271 5.61 54.39 -9.23
C PRO A 271 5.68 53.71 -7.82
N VAL A 272 6.92 53.57 -7.37
CA VAL A 272 7.45 53.14 -6.06
C VAL A 272 7.09 54.10 -4.90
N ARG A 273 6.94 53.56 -3.68
CA ARG A 273 7.24 54.11 -2.32
C ARG A 273 6.52 53.25 -1.26
N ASP A 274 6.94 53.04 -0.02
CA ASP A 274 8.12 53.39 0.76
C ASP A 274 8.11 52.44 1.99
N CYS A 275 9.28 52.09 2.49
CA CYS A 275 9.47 51.23 3.67
C CYS A 275 9.84 52.12 4.87
N PRO A 276 9.15 52.08 6.03
CA PRO A 276 9.63 52.77 7.21
C PRO A 276 10.40 51.83 8.15
N LYS A 277 11.42 52.45 8.73
CA LYS A 277 12.50 51.90 9.54
C LYS A 277 12.06 51.46 10.93
N ARG A 278 12.78 50.43 11.38
CA ARG A 278 13.22 50.07 12.73
C ARG A 278 13.56 51.28 13.63
N GLY A 279 12.98 51.32 14.83
CA GLY A 279 13.48 51.95 16.07
C GLY A 279 12.96 51.07 17.23
N GLN A 280 13.76 50.46 18.12
CA GLN A 280 14.59 51.06 19.17
C GLN A 280 13.88 52.20 19.90
N ASP A 281 13.28 51.88 21.04
CA ASP A 281 13.54 52.56 22.31
C ASP A 281 12.99 51.77 23.50
N SER A 282 13.86 51.69 24.52
CA SER A 282 13.64 51.45 25.97
C SER A 282 12.98 50.16 26.46
#